data_AF-A0A7J8DR83-F1
#
_entry.id   AF-A0A7J8DR83-F1
#
_cell.length_a   1.000
_cell.length_b   1.000
_cell.length_c   1.000
_cell.angle_alpha   90.00
_cell.angle_beta   90.00
_cell.angle_gamma   90.00
#
_symmetry.space_group_name_H-M   'P 1'
#
loop_
_entity.id
_entity.type
_entity.pdbx_description
1 polymer ?
#
loop_
_entity_poly.entity_id
_entity_poly.type
_entity_poly.pdbx_seq_one_letter_code
_entity_poly.pdbx_strand_id
1 'polypeptide(L)'
;MKEHVHSGTYTNTLERLVKEMEDTQRLDELQKQLQEDIRQGRGIKSPIRIGDQDSTDDEDGLLEEHREFLKKFSITIDAIPDHHPGEEIFNFLNSGKIFNQYTLDLRDSGFIGQSAVEKLILKSGKTDQIFLTTQGFLTSAYHYVQCPVPVLKWLFRMMSVHTDCIVSVQILSTLMEITIRNDTFSDSPVWPWIPSLSDIAAVFFNMGIDFRFLFPLENLQPDFNEDNLVSETQMTLGGKGNEDSSCKPIFSALPETNILNVVKFLGLCTSIHPEGYQDHEIMLLILMLFKMSLEKQLKQIPLVDFQSLLINLMKNIRDWNTKVPELCLAINELSSHPHNLLWLVQLVPNWTSRGRQLRQCLSLVIISKLLDEKCEDIPNTNNLQISVLHQYLVQMKPSDLLKKMVLKKRAEQPNGTIDESLHLELEKQAYYLTYILLHLVGEVSCSHSFSSGQRRHFVLLCGALEKHVKCDIREDARLFYRTKGQLHDFWVPDS
;
A
#
# COMPACT_ATOMS: atom_id res chain seq x y z
N MET A 1 -0.74 -34.36 50.43
CA MET A 1 -0.11 -33.31 51.24
C MET A 1 0.42 -32.26 50.28
N LYS A 2 -0.25 -31.10 50.26
CA LYS A 2 0.10 -29.77 49.72
C LYS A 2 0.60 -29.64 48.27
N GLU A 3 -0.32 -29.15 47.44
CA GLU A 3 -0.09 -28.21 46.34
C GLU A 3 0.63 -26.95 46.85
N HIS A 4 1.54 -26.39 46.04
CA HIS A 4 2.05 -25.03 46.22
C HIS A 4 1.71 -24.17 45.01
N VAL A 5 0.57 -23.48 45.12
CA VAL A 5 0.23 -22.29 44.36
C VAL A 5 1.15 -21.15 44.80
N HIS A 6 1.94 -20.59 43.89
CA HIS A 6 2.66 -19.34 44.10
C HIS A 6 1.67 -18.18 44.00
N SER A 7 1.18 -17.71 45.15
CA SER A 7 0.48 -16.44 45.29
C SER A 7 1.51 -15.31 45.28
N GLY A 8 1.59 -14.55 44.18
CA GLY A 8 2.37 -13.31 44.11
C GLY A 8 1.75 -12.26 45.03
N THR A 9 2.31 -12.11 46.23
CA THR A 9 1.91 -11.10 47.21
C THR A 9 2.29 -9.71 46.69
N TYR A 10 1.32 -8.94 46.20
CA TYR A 10 1.48 -7.51 45.92
C TYR A 10 1.71 -6.79 47.26
N THR A 11 2.97 -6.64 47.67
CA THR A 11 3.34 -5.79 48.81
C THR A 11 3.28 -4.33 48.37
N ASN A 12 2.16 -3.68 48.70
CA ASN A 12 1.92 -2.26 48.48
C ASN A 12 2.64 -1.47 49.58
N THR A 13 3.94 -1.21 49.40
CA THR A 13 4.71 -0.37 50.34
C THR A 13 4.35 1.10 50.15
N LEU A 14 4.12 1.81 51.26
CA LEU A 14 3.79 3.24 51.29
C LEU A 14 4.77 4.08 50.44
N GLU A 15 6.04 3.68 50.41
CA GLU A 15 7.09 4.29 49.59
C GLU A 15 6.81 4.21 48.08
N ARG A 16 6.21 3.12 47.60
CA ARG A 16 5.85 2.98 46.18
C ARG A 16 4.68 3.88 45.81
N LEU A 17 3.69 3.98 46.70
CA LEU A 17 2.56 4.89 46.52
C LEU A 17 2.99 6.35 46.56
N VAL A 18 3.92 6.72 47.45
CA VAL A 18 4.49 8.08 47.50
C VAL A 18 5.24 8.39 46.20
N LYS A 19 6.04 7.45 45.69
CA LYS A 19 6.76 7.61 44.42
C LYS A 19 5.80 7.73 43.22
N GLU A 20 4.76 6.89 43.16
CA GLU A 20 3.72 6.98 42.14
C GLU A 20 3.01 8.34 42.23
N MET A 21 2.74 8.86 43.43
CA MET A 21 2.11 10.17 43.62
C MET A 21 3.01 11.33 43.14
N GLU A 22 4.31 11.26 43.45
CA GLU A 22 5.31 12.24 42.97
C GLU A 22 5.45 12.20 41.44
N ASP A 23 5.46 11.01 40.83
CA ASP A 23 5.54 10.85 39.38
C ASP A 23 4.25 11.33 38.70
N THR A 24 3.09 11.13 39.32
CA THR A 24 1.81 11.66 38.82
C THR A 24 1.78 13.18 38.89
N GLN A 25 2.32 13.77 39.96
CA GLN A 25 2.40 15.23 40.11
C GLN A 25 3.33 15.86 39.08
N ARG A 26 4.48 15.22 38.79
CA ARG A 26 5.39 15.66 37.70
C ARG A 26 4.72 15.58 36.33
N LEU A 27 3.91 14.54 36.10
CA LEU A 27 3.19 14.37 34.85
C LEU A 27 2.13 15.46 34.66
N ASP A 28 1.41 15.82 35.72
CA ASP A 28 0.44 16.91 35.73
C ASP A 28 1.08 18.29 35.48
N GLU A 29 2.28 18.52 36.04
CA GLU A 29 3.07 19.72 35.77
C GLU A 29 3.51 19.78 34.30
N LEU A 30 4.00 18.67 33.75
CA LEU A 30 4.39 18.56 32.34
C LEU A 30 3.19 18.78 31.41
N GLN A 31 2.03 18.25 31.75
CA GLN A 31 0.79 18.41 30.98
C GLN A 31 0.30 19.86 30.96
N LYS A 32 0.38 20.56 32.11
CA LYS A 32 0.06 21.99 32.19
C LYS A 32 1.01 22.83 31.36
N GLN A 33 2.30 22.50 31.39
CA GLN A 33 3.32 23.18 30.58
C GLN A 33 3.03 23.00 29.08
N LEU A 34 2.68 21.79 28.66
CA LEU A 34 2.33 21.49 27.27
C LEU A 34 1.08 22.24 26.80
N GLN A 35 0.06 22.35 27.66
CA GLN A 35 -1.16 23.11 27.35
C GLN A 35 -0.90 24.62 27.23
N GLU A 36 0.01 25.16 28.03
CA GLU A 36 0.40 26.57 27.95
C GLU A 36 1.23 26.85 26.68
N ASP A 37 2.14 25.94 26.31
CA ASP A 37 2.90 26.04 25.05
C ASP A 37 1.98 26.01 23.81
N ILE A 38 0.95 25.17 23.82
CA ILE A 38 -0.10 25.12 22.78
C ILE A 38 -0.90 26.44 22.74
N ARG A 39 -1.26 27.00 23.91
CA ARG A 39 -1.98 28.29 24.00
C ARG A 39 -1.16 29.47 23.51
N GLN A 40 0.15 29.46 23.71
CA GLN A 40 1.05 30.51 23.25
C GLN A 40 1.52 30.33 21.80
N GLY A 41 1.00 29.33 21.08
CA GLY A 41 1.38 29.07 19.69
C GLY A 41 2.84 28.66 19.51
N ARG A 42 3.54 28.33 20.60
CA ARG A 42 4.88 27.75 20.55
C ARG A 42 4.70 26.25 20.33
N GLY A 43 4.50 25.88 19.07
CA GLY A 43 4.55 24.48 18.67
C GLY A 43 5.81 23.81 19.21
N ILE A 44 5.71 22.51 19.46
CA ILE A 44 6.85 21.66 19.84
C ILE A 44 7.99 21.97 18.88
N LYS A 45 9.05 22.63 19.37
CA LYS A 45 10.29 22.75 18.62
C LYS A 45 10.94 21.38 18.60
N SER A 46 10.47 20.53 17.70
CA SER A 46 11.24 19.40 17.24
C SER A 46 12.58 19.97 16.70
N PRO A 47 13.73 19.38 17.03
CA PRO A 47 14.97 19.67 16.33
C PRO A 47 14.92 18.96 14.98
N ILE A 48 13.95 19.33 14.15
CA ILE A 48 13.79 18.85 12.78
C ILE A 48 13.89 20.11 11.93
N ARG A 49 15.14 20.53 11.66
CA ARG A 49 15.42 21.39 10.52
C ARG A 49 15.38 20.50 9.29
N ILE A 50 14.19 20.28 8.75
CA ILE A 50 14.04 19.98 7.33
C ILE A 50 14.34 21.30 6.62
N GLY A 51 15.36 21.27 5.76
CA GLY A 51 15.74 22.43 4.98
C GLY A 51 14.62 22.78 4.01
N ASP A 52 13.95 23.89 4.25
CA ASP A 52 13.36 24.68 3.20
C ASP A 52 14.14 25.99 3.11
N GLN A 53 14.60 26.25 1.89
CA GLN A 53 15.19 27.52 1.47
C GLN A 53 14.15 28.62 1.69
N ASP A 54 14.35 29.44 2.72
CA ASP A 54 14.02 30.87 2.71
C ASP A 54 14.61 31.52 3.98
N SER A 55 15.93 31.70 3.95
CA SER A 55 16.59 32.77 4.69
C SER A 55 17.86 33.15 3.93
N THR A 56 17.68 33.95 2.87
CA THR A 56 18.73 34.85 2.40
C THR A 56 18.91 35.92 3.47
N ASP A 57 19.79 35.65 4.43
CA ASP A 57 20.57 36.63 5.19
C ASP A 57 21.33 35.85 6.27
N ASP A 58 22.64 36.09 6.40
CA ASP A 58 23.63 35.48 7.33
C ASP A 58 24.58 34.39 6.80
N GLU A 59 24.79 34.24 5.49
CA GLU A 59 25.85 33.37 4.93
C GLU A 59 27.11 34.11 4.42
N ASP A 60 27.15 35.44 4.53
CA ASP A 60 28.19 36.28 3.90
C ASP A 60 29.36 36.68 4.85
N GLY A 61 29.49 36.02 6.01
CA GLY A 61 30.45 36.40 7.05
C GLY A 61 31.42 35.32 7.53
N LEU A 62 31.34 34.08 7.00
CA LEU A 62 32.18 32.97 7.48
C LEU A 62 33.49 32.88 6.68
N LEU A 63 34.63 32.96 7.37
CA LEU A 63 35.96 32.64 6.82
C LEU A 63 35.94 31.24 6.19
N GLU A 64 36.61 31.08 5.03
CA GLU A 64 36.64 29.82 4.28
C GLU A 64 37.13 28.63 5.15
N GLU A 65 38.10 28.87 6.04
CA GLU A 65 38.59 27.89 7.01
C GLU A 65 37.50 27.39 7.97
N HIS A 66 36.53 28.24 8.33
CA HIS A 66 35.40 27.87 9.17
C HIS A 66 34.28 27.19 8.38
N ARG A 67 34.11 27.50 7.09
CA ARG A 67 33.24 26.72 6.17
C ARG A 67 33.79 25.32 5.95
N GLU A 68 35.10 25.18 5.75
CA GLU A 68 35.76 23.88 5.62
C GLU A 68 35.72 23.09 6.93
N PHE A 69 35.91 23.76 8.08
CA PHE A 69 35.76 23.13 9.39
C PHE A 69 34.32 22.67 9.63
N LEU A 70 33.32 23.51 9.35
CA LEU A 70 31.91 23.13 9.46
C LEU A 70 31.59 21.97 8.52
N LYS A 71 31.97 22.02 7.23
CA LYS A 71 31.82 20.87 6.31
C LYS A 71 32.49 19.60 6.85
N LYS A 72 33.67 19.73 7.47
CA LYS A 72 34.42 18.60 8.04
C LYS A 72 33.76 17.99 9.27
N PHE A 73 32.90 18.72 9.97
CA PHE A 73 32.15 18.25 11.15
C PHE A 73 30.62 18.27 10.94
N SER A 74 30.15 18.59 9.75
CA SER A 74 28.75 18.51 9.34
C SER A 74 28.35 17.05 9.32
N ILE A 75 27.49 16.69 10.27
CA ILE A 75 26.85 15.38 10.30
C ILE A 75 25.76 15.42 9.23
N THR A 76 25.91 14.57 8.20
CA THR A 76 24.85 14.40 7.20
C THR A 76 23.76 13.55 7.84
N ILE A 77 22.72 14.18 8.37
CA ILE A 77 21.52 13.50 8.87
C ILE A 77 20.63 13.12 7.67
N ASP A 78 21.20 12.45 6.68
CA ASP A 78 20.42 11.77 5.63
C ASP A 78 20.18 10.36 6.12
N ALA A 79 19.22 10.18 7.04
CA ALA A 79 18.81 8.84 7.46
C ALA A 79 18.09 8.14 6.30
N ILE A 80 18.28 6.82 6.17
CA ILE A 80 17.47 6.00 5.24
C ILE A 80 15.99 6.26 5.57
N PRO A 81 15.18 6.73 4.59
CA PRO A 81 13.77 7.03 4.83
C PRO A 81 13.02 5.79 5.32
N ASP A 82 12.20 5.95 6.36
CA ASP A 82 11.39 4.84 6.90
C ASP A 82 10.21 4.47 5.99
N HIS A 83 9.82 5.36 5.08
CA HIS A 83 8.70 5.17 4.19
C HIS A 83 9.16 5.19 2.73
N HIS A 84 8.50 4.41 1.88
CA HIS A 84 8.74 4.39 0.44
C HIS A 84 8.45 5.77 -0.19
N PRO A 85 9.09 6.13 -1.32
CA PRO A 85 8.89 7.44 -1.97
C PRO A 85 7.55 7.58 -2.69
N GLY A 86 6.89 6.47 -3.03
CA GLY A 86 5.57 6.47 -3.68
C GLY A 86 5.57 7.09 -5.08
N GLU A 87 4.40 7.18 -5.69
CA GLU A 87 4.17 7.60 -7.06
C GLU A 87 2.92 8.49 -7.14
N GLU A 88 2.86 9.36 -8.15
CA GLU A 88 1.67 10.18 -8.44
C GLU A 88 0.75 9.40 -9.38
N ILE A 89 -0.27 8.78 -8.81
CA ILE A 89 -1.17 7.86 -9.52
C ILE A 89 -2.51 8.54 -9.79
N PHE A 90 -3.00 9.29 -8.80
CA PHE A 90 -4.28 10.00 -8.91
C PHE A 90 -4.10 11.39 -9.51
N ASN A 91 -4.81 11.66 -10.60
CA ASN A 91 -4.98 12.98 -11.16
C ASN A 91 -6.40 13.50 -10.88
N PHE A 92 -6.52 14.28 -9.81
CA PHE A 92 -7.81 14.77 -9.33
C PHE A 92 -8.54 15.69 -10.32
N LEU A 93 -7.82 16.35 -11.24
CA LEU A 93 -8.44 17.16 -12.31
C LEU A 93 -9.32 16.32 -13.24
N ASN A 94 -9.07 15.01 -13.30
CA ASN A 94 -9.86 14.06 -14.08
C ASN A 94 -10.99 13.41 -13.28
N SER A 95 -11.14 13.72 -11.99
CA SER A 95 -12.17 13.12 -11.15
C SER A 95 -13.58 13.55 -11.57
N GLY A 96 -14.49 12.59 -11.66
CA GLY A 96 -15.90 12.83 -11.97
C GLY A 96 -16.24 13.06 -13.43
N LYS A 97 -15.32 12.77 -14.36
CA LYS A 97 -15.51 12.94 -15.80
C LYS A 97 -16.54 11.97 -16.39
N ILE A 98 -16.61 10.74 -15.88
CA ILE A 98 -17.58 9.75 -16.37
C ILE A 98 -18.92 9.96 -15.67
N PHE A 99 -18.91 10.08 -14.34
CA PHE A 99 -20.10 10.29 -13.53
C PHE A 99 -19.77 10.99 -12.21
N ASN A 100 -20.76 11.68 -11.64
CA ASN A 100 -20.64 12.36 -10.37
C ASN A 100 -21.96 12.27 -9.58
N GLN A 101 -21.93 12.69 -8.32
CA GLN A 101 -23.09 12.60 -7.43
C GLN A 101 -24.32 13.41 -7.91
N TYR A 102 -24.14 14.36 -8.84
CA TYR A 102 -25.21 15.16 -9.42
C TYR A 102 -25.68 14.62 -10.77
N THR A 103 -24.83 13.88 -11.51
CA THR A 103 -25.19 13.29 -12.80
C THR A 103 -25.84 11.92 -12.65
N LEU A 104 -25.42 11.13 -11.65
CA LEU A 104 -26.02 9.83 -11.38
C LEU A 104 -27.49 9.94 -10.95
N ASP A 105 -28.35 9.26 -11.70
CA ASP A 105 -29.79 9.13 -11.42
C ASP A 105 -30.20 7.68 -11.60
N LEU A 106 -30.96 7.14 -10.66
CA LEU A 106 -31.44 5.76 -10.77
C LEU A 106 -32.37 5.59 -11.99
N ARG A 107 -33.06 6.65 -12.43
CA ARG A 107 -33.97 6.61 -13.58
C ARG A 107 -33.26 6.32 -14.91
N ASP A 108 -32.01 6.75 -15.04
CA ASP A 108 -31.24 6.59 -16.29
C ASP A 108 -30.70 5.15 -16.44
N SER A 109 -30.69 4.37 -15.36
CA SER A 109 -30.16 3.01 -15.32
C SER A 109 -31.01 1.94 -16.04
N GLY A 110 -32.12 2.33 -16.68
CA GLY A 110 -33.06 1.40 -17.32
C GLY A 110 -33.88 0.57 -16.33
N PHE A 111 -33.89 0.96 -15.04
CA PHE A 111 -34.64 0.28 -13.99
C PHE A 111 -36.14 0.61 -14.03
N ILE A 112 -37.00 -0.42 -14.04
CA ILE A 112 -38.46 -0.28 -14.00
C ILE A 112 -38.96 -0.72 -12.64
N GLY A 113 -39.36 0.25 -11.80
CA GLY A 113 -39.87 -0.01 -10.46
C GLY A 113 -41.27 -0.63 -10.45
N GLN A 114 -41.39 -1.76 -9.78
CA GLN A 114 -42.63 -2.51 -9.60
C GLN A 114 -43.25 -2.22 -8.23
N SER A 115 -42.44 -2.22 -7.17
CA SER A 115 -42.89 -2.00 -5.79
C SER A 115 -43.25 -0.53 -5.51
N ALA A 116 -44.03 -0.29 -4.45
CA ALA A 116 -44.39 1.07 -4.05
C ALA A 116 -43.15 1.90 -3.65
N VAL A 117 -42.17 1.26 -3.01
CA VAL A 117 -40.91 1.87 -2.60
C VAL A 117 -40.05 2.20 -3.82
N GLU A 118 -39.92 1.28 -4.77
CA GLU A 118 -39.19 1.55 -6.03
C GLU A 118 -39.81 2.69 -6.82
N LYS A 119 -41.15 2.73 -6.92
CA LYS A 119 -41.88 3.83 -7.57
C LYS A 119 -41.70 5.15 -6.84
N LEU A 120 -41.60 5.15 -5.51
CA LEU A 120 -41.31 6.35 -4.73
C LEU A 120 -39.92 6.87 -5.08
N ILE A 121 -38.90 6.01 -5.01
CA ILE A 121 -37.51 6.38 -5.30
C ILE A 121 -37.37 6.87 -6.75
N LEU A 122 -38.00 6.21 -7.72
CA LEU A 122 -37.97 6.66 -9.12
C LEU A 122 -38.72 7.97 -9.37
N LYS A 123 -39.71 8.34 -8.55
CA LYS A 123 -40.41 9.63 -8.64
C LYS A 123 -39.67 10.76 -7.94
N SER A 124 -38.83 10.43 -6.97
CA SER A 124 -38.03 11.37 -6.19
C SER A 124 -36.91 12.01 -7.03
N GLY A 125 -36.48 13.22 -6.62
CA GLY A 125 -35.30 13.87 -7.17
C GLY A 125 -34.00 13.16 -6.77
N LYS A 126 -32.88 13.49 -7.43
CA LYS A 126 -31.58 12.83 -7.21
C LYS A 126 -31.12 12.85 -5.75
N THR A 127 -31.22 14.00 -5.09
CA THR A 127 -30.88 14.14 -3.66
C THR A 127 -31.80 13.32 -2.77
N ASP A 128 -33.09 13.27 -3.09
CA ASP A 128 -34.07 12.49 -2.36
C ASP A 128 -33.87 10.97 -2.55
N GLN A 129 -33.41 10.52 -3.72
CA GLN A 129 -33.04 9.12 -3.96
C GLN A 129 -31.90 8.68 -3.03
N ILE A 130 -30.90 9.54 -2.85
CA ILE A 130 -29.78 9.31 -1.91
C ILE A 130 -30.31 9.31 -0.48
N PHE A 131 -31.12 10.29 -0.09
CA PHE A 131 -31.70 10.36 1.24
C PHE A 131 -32.55 9.11 1.57
N LEU A 132 -33.45 8.70 0.68
CA LEU A 132 -34.25 7.49 0.87
C LEU A 132 -33.37 6.24 0.96
N THR A 133 -32.28 6.19 0.21
CA THR A 133 -31.29 5.10 0.31
C THR A 133 -30.65 5.06 1.69
N THR A 134 -30.15 6.19 2.21
CA THR A 134 -29.51 6.24 3.53
C THR A 134 -30.47 6.03 4.69
N GLN A 135 -31.77 6.28 4.50
CA GLN A 135 -32.82 5.94 5.46
C GLN A 135 -33.24 4.45 5.43
N GLY A 136 -32.61 3.61 4.60
CA GLY A 136 -32.85 2.16 4.57
C GLY A 136 -34.08 1.72 3.77
N PHE A 137 -34.63 2.58 2.91
CA PHE A 137 -35.77 2.20 2.07
C PHE A 137 -35.41 1.10 1.07
N LEU A 138 -34.21 1.16 0.47
CA LEU A 138 -33.73 0.12 -0.46
C LEU A 138 -33.48 -1.22 0.26
N THR A 139 -32.85 -1.20 1.43
CA THR A 139 -32.69 -2.39 2.29
C THR A 139 -34.05 -3.02 2.60
N SER A 140 -35.05 -2.20 2.92
CA SER A 140 -36.40 -2.67 3.24
C SER A 140 -37.12 -3.25 2.01
N ALA A 141 -36.96 -2.61 0.85
CA ALA A 141 -37.58 -3.06 -0.40
C ALA A 141 -37.03 -4.42 -0.86
N TYR A 142 -35.73 -4.65 -0.69
CA TYR A 142 -35.05 -5.87 -1.12
C TYR A 142 -34.74 -6.82 0.04
N HIS A 143 -35.49 -6.73 1.15
CA HIS A 143 -35.27 -7.59 2.30
C HIS A 143 -35.56 -9.06 2.00
N TYR A 144 -36.56 -9.34 1.16
CA TYR A 144 -37.03 -10.68 0.80
C TYR A 144 -37.06 -10.92 -0.72
N VAL A 145 -36.49 -10.01 -1.52
CA VAL A 145 -36.56 -10.06 -2.98
C VAL A 145 -35.18 -9.72 -3.54
N GLN A 146 -34.78 -10.41 -4.61
CA GLN A 146 -33.50 -10.17 -5.27
C GLN A 146 -33.43 -8.74 -5.81
N CYS A 147 -32.42 -8.00 -5.37
CA CYS A 147 -32.19 -6.64 -5.84
C CYS A 147 -31.75 -6.62 -7.33
N PRO A 148 -32.40 -5.82 -8.20
CA PRO A 148 -32.02 -5.69 -9.59
C PRO A 148 -30.60 -5.15 -9.77
N VAL A 149 -29.87 -5.71 -10.74
CA VAL A 149 -28.49 -5.31 -11.08
C VAL A 149 -28.32 -3.80 -11.31
N PRO A 150 -29.22 -3.09 -12.02
CA PRO A 150 -29.08 -1.64 -12.21
C PRO A 150 -29.05 -0.83 -10.90
N VAL A 151 -29.80 -1.27 -9.88
CA VAL A 151 -29.82 -0.63 -8.56
C VAL A 151 -28.48 -0.86 -7.84
N LEU A 152 -27.95 -2.08 -7.91
CA LEU A 152 -26.66 -2.41 -7.30
C LEU A 152 -25.49 -1.66 -7.98
N LYS A 153 -25.49 -1.59 -9.32
CA LYS A 153 -24.53 -0.77 -10.08
C LYS A 153 -24.63 0.71 -9.72
N TRP A 154 -25.85 1.24 -9.58
CA TRP A 154 -26.06 2.62 -9.15
C TRP A 154 -25.52 2.88 -7.74
N LEU A 155 -25.82 2.00 -6.77
CA LEU A 155 -25.28 2.07 -5.40
C LEU A 155 -23.76 2.06 -5.39
N PHE A 156 -23.14 1.13 -6.14
CA PHE A 156 -21.68 1.01 -6.24
C PHE A 156 -21.04 2.28 -6.82
N ARG A 157 -21.60 2.82 -7.91
CA ARG A 157 -21.14 4.09 -8.50
C ARG A 157 -21.33 5.26 -7.54
N MET A 158 -22.51 5.42 -6.93
CA MET A 158 -22.81 6.51 -5.99
C MET A 158 -21.88 6.49 -4.77
N MET A 159 -21.68 5.32 -4.16
CA MET A 159 -20.75 5.12 -3.04
C MET A 159 -19.33 5.57 -3.39
N SER A 160 -18.90 5.34 -4.63
CA SER A 160 -17.55 5.67 -5.09
C SER A 160 -17.31 7.17 -5.33
N VAL A 161 -18.35 7.98 -5.53
CA VAL A 161 -18.21 9.41 -5.91
C VAL A 161 -18.84 10.41 -4.95
N HIS A 162 -19.61 9.96 -3.96
CA HIS A 162 -20.27 10.86 -3.03
C HIS A 162 -19.23 11.62 -2.18
N THR A 163 -19.35 12.95 -2.11
CA THR A 163 -18.36 13.82 -1.44
C THR A 163 -18.47 13.79 0.08
N ASP A 164 -19.66 13.48 0.63
CA ASP A 164 -19.84 13.26 2.06
C ASP A 164 -19.44 11.81 2.41
N CYS A 165 -18.42 11.68 3.26
CA CYS A 165 -17.88 10.39 3.69
C CYS A 165 -18.90 9.56 4.48
N ILE A 166 -19.76 10.19 5.31
CA ILE A 166 -20.78 9.51 6.11
C ILE A 166 -21.82 8.90 5.18
N VAL A 167 -22.30 9.67 4.22
CA VAL A 167 -23.28 9.20 3.23
C VAL A 167 -22.67 8.08 2.38
N SER A 168 -21.41 8.21 1.95
CA SER A 168 -20.73 7.16 1.18
C SER A 168 -20.65 5.82 1.95
N VAL A 169 -20.36 5.86 3.25
CA VAL A 169 -20.30 4.68 4.12
C VAL A 169 -21.69 4.09 4.39
N GLN A 170 -22.73 4.93 4.48
CA GLN A 170 -24.11 4.47 4.59
C GLN A 170 -24.56 3.74 3.32
N ILE A 171 -24.23 4.28 2.13
CA ILE A 171 -24.51 3.62 0.85
C ILE A 171 -23.75 2.29 0.75
N LEU A 172 -22.48 2.24 1.17
CA LEU A 172 -21.72 0.99 1.27
C LEU A 172 -22.44 -0.03 2.16
N SER A 173 -22.89 0.39 3.34
CA SER A 173 -23.58 -0.49 4.29
C SER A 173 -24.87 -1.07 3.70
N THR A 174 -25.66 -0.23 3.02
CA THR A 174 -26.86 -0.68 2.27
C THR A 174 -26.48 -1.68 1.18
N LEU A 175 -25.45 -1.41 0.39
CA LEU A 175 -25.00 -2.27 -0.69
C LEU A 175 -24.50 -3.63 -0.16
N MET A 176 -23.71 -3.64 0.92
CA MET A 176 -23.23 -4.85 1.58
C MET A 176 -24.39 -5.67 2.14
N GLU A 177 -25.35 -5.05 2.83
CA GLU A 177 -26.50 -5.74 3.41
C GLU A 177 -27.37 -6.40 2.34
N ILE A 178 -27.68 -5.69 1.25
CA ILE A 178 -28.44 -6.24 0.13
C ILE A 178 -27.66 -7.40 -0.52
N THR A 179 -26.35 -7.29 -0.67
CA THR A 179 -25.50 -8.34 -1.27
C THR A 179 -25.50 -9.61 -0.42
N ILE A 180 -25.34 -9.49 0.91
CA ILE A 180 -25.40 -10.62 1.85
C ILE A 180 -26.78 -11.29 1.80
N ARG A 181 -27.86 -10.50 1.75
CA ARG A 181 -29.22 -11.05 1.67
C ARG A 181 -29.46 -11.80 0.37
N ASN A 182 -29.08 -11.21 -0.77
CA ASN A 182 -29.20 -11.84 -2.08
C ASN A 182 -28.52 -13.22 -2.13
N ASP A 183 -27.39 -13.40 -1.43
CA ASP A 183 -26.71 -14.69 -1.30
C ASP A 183 -27.54 -15.70 -0.48
N THR A 184 -28.06 -15.28 0.69
CA THR A 184 -28.83 -16.16 1.60
C THR A 184 -30.15 -16.68 1.05
N PHE A 185 -30.77 -15.98 0.10
CA PHE A 185 -32.06 -16.36 -0.51
C PHE A 185 -31.93 -17.06 -1.86
N SER A 186 -30.71 -17.35 -2.32
CA SER A 186 -30.47 -18.00 -3.61
C SER A 186 -30.74 -19.52 -3.58
N ASP A 187 -32.00 -19.92 -3.41
CA ASP A 187 -32.49 -21.24 -3.89
C ASP A 187 -32.62 -21.26 -5.44
N SER A 188 -32.35 -20.11 -6.08
CA SER A 188 -32.31 -19.86 -7.51
C SER A 188 -30.89 -20.06 -8.07
N PRO A 189 -30.72 -20.61 -9.30
CA PRO A 189 -29.42 -20.74 -9.95
C PRO A 189 -28.79 -19.39 -10.36
N VAL A 190 -29.44 -18.26 -10.07
CA VAL A 190 -28.98 -16.91 -10.44
C VAL A 190 -28.13 -16.34 -9.30
N TRP A 191 -26.83 -16.30 -9.54
CA TRP A 191 -25.83 -15.77 -8.61
C TRP A 191 -26.08 -14.29 -8.24
N PRO A 192 -25.79 -13.87 -6.99
CA PRO A 192 -25.77 -12.46 -6.62
C PRO A 192 -24.80 -11.67 -7.51
N TRP A 193 -25.19 -10.45 -7.85
CA TRP A 193 -24.32 -9.57 -8.65
C TRP A 193 -23.09 -9.16 -7.83
N ILE A 194 -21.94 -9.26 -8.48
CA ILE A 194 -20.67 -8.69 -8.03
C ILE A 194 -20.15 -7.74 -9.14
N PRO A 195 -19.38 -6.70 -8.79
CA PRO A 195 -18.79 -5.80 -9.78
C PRO A 195 -17.89 -6.57 -10.76
N SER A 196 -18.05 -6.34 -12.05
CA SER A 196 -17.09 -6.83 -13.05
C SER A 196 -15.76 -6.06 -12.97
N LEU A 197 -14.70 -6.57 -13.59
CA LEU A 197 -13.44 -5.83 -13.72
C LEU A 197 -13.65 -4.46 -14.40
N SER A 198 -14.56 -4.36 -15.36
CA SER A 198 -14.97 -3.09 -16.00
C SER A 198 -15.64 -2.14 -14.99
N ASP A 199 -16.58 -2.64 -14.17
CA ASP A 199 -17.25 -1.82 -13.15
C ASP A 199 -16.23 -1.25 -12.15
N ILE A 200 -15.24 -2.06 -11.75
CA ILE A 200 -14.16 -1.68 -10.82
C ILE A 200 -13.21 -0.65 -11.47
N ALA A 201 -12.79 -0.90 -12.71
CA ALA A 201 -11.94 0.03 -13.45
C ALA A 201 -12.65 1.37 -13.66
N ALA A 202 -13.96 1.36 -13.98
CA ALA A 202 -14.74 2.58 -14.17
C ALA A 202 -14.80 3.47 -12.93
N VAL A 203 -14.98 2.90 -11.72
CA VAL A 203 -15.02 3.70 -10.50
C VAL A 203 -13.66 4.33 -10.17
N PHE A 204 -12.56 3.57 -10.29
CA PHE A 204 -11.23 4.10 -10.00
C PHE A 204 -10.73 5.08 -11.08
N PHE A 205 -11.03 4.81 -12.35
CA PHE A 205 -10.78 5.75 -13.44
C PHE A 205 -11.54 7.06 -13.20
N ASN A 206 -12.81 6.98 -12.78
CA ASN A 206 -13.60 8.16 -12.45
C ASN A 206 -13.15 8.88 -11.17
N MET A 207 -12.37 8.23 -10.28
CA MET A 207 -11.69 8.91 -9.16
C MET A 207 -10.43 9.68 -9.61
N GLY A 208 -10.00 9.51 -10.87
CA GLY A 208 -8.86 10.23 -11.44
C GLY A 208 -7.62 9.38 -11.71
N ILE A 209 -7.71 8.04 -11.62
CA ILE A 209 -6.59 7.17 -12.02
C ILE A 209 -6.58 7.02 -13.54
N ASP A 210 -5.44 7.28 -14.18
CA ASP A 210 -5.30 7.04 -15.62
C ASP A 210 -5.39 5.53 -15.94
N PHE A 211 -5.94 5.18 -17.10
CA PHE A 211 -6.07 3.77 -17.51
C PHE A 211 -4.72 3.04 -17.51
N ARG A 212 -3.64 3.74 -17.89
CA ARG A 212 -2.27 3.21 -17.86
C ARG A 212 -1.75 2.91 -16.46
N PHE A 213 -2.30 3.53 -15.42
CA PHE A 213 -1.96 3.20 -14.04
C PHE A 213 -2.85 2.10 -13.46
N LEU A 214 -4.08 1.92 -13.97
CA LEU A 214 -4.92 0.78 -13.61
C LEU A 214 -4.35 -0.53 -14.18
N PHE A 215 -3.85 -0.48 -15.43
CA PHE A 215 -3.30 -1.64 -16.14
C PHE A 215 -1.95 -1.29 -16.79
N PRO A 216 -0.86 -1.19 -15.99
CA PRO A 216 0.44 -0.69 -16.47
C PRO A 216 1.23 -1.65 -17.35
N LEU A 217 0.83 -2.92 -17.45
CA LEU A 217 1.60 -3.97 -18.11
C LEU A 217 0.99 -4.35 -19.46
N GLU A 218 1.71 -4.14 -20.57
CA GLU A 218 1.19 -4.40 -21.92
C GLU A 218 0.82 -5.88 -22.17
N ASN A 219 1.55 -6.80 -21.53
CA ASN A 219 1.30 -8.24 -21.62
C ASN A 219 0.10 -8.71 -20.77
N LEU A 220 -0.40 -7.88 -19.87
CA LEU A 220 -1.52 -8.16 -18.98
C LEU A 220 -2.53 -7.03 -19.06
N GLN A 221 -3.38 -7.10 -20.08
CA GLN A 221 -4.46 -6.14 -20.32
C GLN A 221 -5.84 -6.80 -20.15
N PRO A 222 -6.87 -6.03 -19.75
CA PRO A 222 -8.25 -6.48 -19.80
C PRO A 222 -8.76 -6.56 -21.25
N ASP A 223 -9.98 -7.08 -21.41
CA ASP A 223 -10.70 -7.19 -22.70
C ASP A 223 -11.40 -5.89 -23.13
N PHE A 224 -11.26 -4.81 -22.36
CA PHE A 224 -11.82 -3.49 -22.61
C PHE A 224 -10.73 -2.40 -22.56
N ASN A 225 -11.05 -1.23 -23.12
CA ASN A 225 -10.17 -0.05 -23.09
C ASN A 225 -10.86 1.16 -22.42
N GLU A 226 -10.15 2.29 -22.38
CA GLU A 226 -10.65 3.54 -21.82
C GLU A 226 -11.96 4.01 -22.47
N ASP A 227 -12.05 3.96 -23.80
CA ASP A 227 -13.24 4.39 -24.55
C ASP A 227 -14.46 3.52 -24.21
N ASN A 228 -14.25 2.22 -23.94
CA ASN A 228 -15.32 1.33 -23.50
C ASN A 228 -15.88 1.76 -22.14
N LEU A 229 -15.02 2.14 -21.17
CA LEU A 229 -15.44 2.58 -19.83
C LEU A 229 -16.31 3.84 -19.90
N VAL A 230 -15.89 4.80 -20.73
CA VAL A 230 -16.62 6.05 -20.96
C VAL A 230 -17.95 5.78 -21.67
N SER A 231 -17.92 4.96 -22.72
CA SER A 231 -19.10 4.67 -23.57
C SER A 231 -20.17 3.86 -22.85
N GLU A 232 -19.80 2.81 -22.13
CA GLU A 232 -20.74 1.97 -21.36
C GLU A 232 -21.48 2.83 -20.34
N THR A 233 -20.76 3.77 -19.70
CA THR A 233 -21.35 4.61 -18.68
C THR A 233 -22.21 5.72 -19.27
N GLN A 234 -21.80 6.34 -20.38
CA GLN A 234 -22.60 7.34 -21.09
C GLN A 234 -23.89 6.74 -21.68
N MET A 235 -23.87 5.48 -22.15
CA MET A 235 -25.10 4.79 -22.58
C MET A 235 -26.08 4.60 -21.41
N THR A 236 -25.59 4.32 -20.20
CA THR A 236 -26.43 4.24 -18.99
C THR A 236 -26.89 5.59 -18.42
N LEU A 237 -26.33 6.73 -18.85
CA LEU A 237 -26.76 8.06 -18.38
C LEU A 237 -27.76 8.76 -19.32
N GLY A 238 -28.26 8.06 -20.35
CA GLY A 238 -29.23 8.61 -21.29
C GLY A 238 -28.62 9.70 -22.17
N GLY A 239 -28.22 9.34 -23.40
CA GLY A 239 -27.48 10.20 -24.33
C GLY A 239 -28.02 11.63 -24.51
N LYS A 240 -27.58 12.54 -23.64
CA LYS A 240 -27.53 13.98 -23.89
C LYS A 240 -26.08 14.40 -23.85
N GLY A 241 -25.45 14.25 -25.02
CA GLY A 241 -24.20 14.95 -25.32
C GLY A 241 -24.45 16.45 -25.42
N ASN A 242 -23.36 17.18 -25.19
CA ASN A 242 -23.19 18.63 -25.31
C ASN A 242 -23.86 19.50 -24.26
N GLU A 243 -23.16 19.70 -23.14
CA GLU A 243 -22.74 21.06 -22.78
C GLU A 243 -21.27 21.01 -22.38
N ASP A 244 -20.47 21.96 -22.88
CA ASP A 244 -19.15 22.35 -22.40
C ASP A 244 -19.24 22.84 -20.94
N SER A 245 -19.71 21.98 -20.04
CA SER A 245 -19.57 22.22 -18.62
C SER A 245 -18.17 21.78 -18.27
N SER A 246 -17.31 22.76 -18.02
CA SER A 246 -16.14 22.63 -17.17
C SER A 246 -16.62 21.96 -15.86
N CYS A 247 -16.71 20.63 -15.85
CA CYS A 247 -17.07 19.89 -14.66
C CYS A 247 -15.87 20.06 -13.75
N LYS A 248 -16.05 20.90 -12.72
CA LYS A 248 -15.05 21.03 -11.66
C LYS A 248 -14.77 19.63 -11.13
N PRO A 249 -13.50 19.29 -10.85
CA PRO A 249 -13.16 18.01 -10.26
C PRO A 249 -13.98 17.81 -8.99
N ILE A 250 -14.56 16.61 -8.82
CA ILE A 250 -15.35 16.27 -7.63
C ILE A 250 -14.47 16.34 -6.39
N PHE A 251 -13.26 15.80 -6.54
CA PHE A 251 -12.30 15.68 -5.45
C PHE A 251 -11.18 16.70 -5.63
N SER A 252 -10.88 17.44 -4.56
CA SER A 252 -9.72 18.32 -4.48
C SER A 252 -8.51 17.66 -3.83
N ALA A 253 -8.70 16.48 -3.23
CA ALA A 253 -7.72 15.66 -2.54
C ALA A 253 -8.10 14.17 -2.69
N LEU A 254 -7.22 13.26 -2.28
CA LEU A 254 -7.48 11.82 -2.39
C LEU A 254 -8.78 11.41 -1.66
N PRO A 255 -9.74 10.76 -2.34
CA PRO A 255 -10.97 10.29 -1.72
C PRO A 255 -10.74 8.97 -0.96
N GLU A 256 -9.95 9.04 0.12
CA GLU A 256 -9.52 7.89 0.93
C GLU A 256 -10.71 6.99 1.34
N THR A 257 -11.78 7.61 1.85
CA THR A 257 -12.98 6.89 2.28
C THR A 257 -13.64 6.14 1.12
N ASN A 258 -13.77 6.78 -0.05
CA ASN A 258 -14.42 6.16 -1.20
C ASN A 258 -13.58 5.01 -1.77
N ILE A 259 -12.24 5.15 -1.80
CA ILE A 259 -11.31 4.07 -2.19
C ILE A 259 -11.49 2.89 -1.23
N LEU A 260 -11.46 3.13 0.07
CA LEU A 260 -11.64 2.08 1.08
C LEU A 260 -13.02 1.44 1.00
N ASN A 261 -14.07 2.20 0.67
CA ASN A 261 -15.41 1.65 0.49
C ASN A 261 -15.46 0.66 -0.69
N VAL A 262 -14.83 0.99 -1.82
CA VAL A 262 -14.71 0.07 -2.96
C VAL A 262 -13.95 -1.19 -2.54
N VAL A 263 -12.80 -1.04 -1.88
CA VAL A 263 -11.98 -2.18 -1.41
C VAL A 263 -12.74 -3.08 -0.43
N LYS A 264 -13.47 -2.50 0.53
CA LYS A 264 -14.30 -3.24 1.48
C LYS A 264 -15.42 -4.02 0.80
N PHE A 265 -16.09 -3.39 -0.17
CA PHE A 265 -17.13 -4.07 -0.92
C PHE A 265 -16.57 -5.24 -1.74
N LEU A 266 -15.43 -5.05 -2.41
CA LEU A 266 -14.74 -6.14 -3.12
C LEU A 266 -14.29 -7.25 -2.17
N GLY A 267 -13.85 -6.90 -0.96
CA GLY A 267 -13.53 -7.87 0.09
C GLY A 267 -14.72 -8.75 0.45
N LEU A 268 -15.91 -8.17 0.55
CA LEU A 268 -17.16 -8.92 0.75
C LEU A 268 -17.49 -9.80 -0.47
N CYS A 269 -17.52 -9.22 -1.68
CA CYS A 269 -17.87 -9.96 -2.90
C CYS A 269 -16.96 -11.17 -3.13
N THR A 270 -15.64 -11.00 -2.95
CA THR A 270 -14.65 -12.09 -3.09
C THR A 270 -14.74 -13.14 -1.98
N SER A 271 -15.32 -12.80 -0.82
CA SER A 271 -15.58 -13.75 0.27
C SER A 271 -16.84 -14.57 0.04
N ILE A 272 -17.92 -13.92 -0.42
CA ILE A 272 -19.21 -14.55 -0.70
C ILE A 272 -19.14 -15.37 -2.00
N HIS A 273 -18.41 -14.89 -3.00
CA HIS A 273 -18.25 -15.54 -4.31
C HIS A 273 -16.77 -15.71 -4.69
N PRO A 274 -16.11 -16.76 -4.16
CA PRO A 274 -14.73 -17.07 -4.51
C PRO A 274 -14.49 -17.30 -6.01
N GLU A 275 -15.45 -17.93 -6.68
CA GLU A 275 -15.39 -18.27 -8.11
C GLU A 275 -15.92 -17.14 -9.02
N GLY A 276 -16.18 -15.95 -8.45
CA GLY A 276 -16.78 -14.83 -9.16
C GLY A 276 -15.88 -14.20 -10.24
N TYR A 277 -14.57 -14.38 -10.13
CA TYR A 277 -13.58 -13.82 -11.04
C TYR A 277 -12.69 -14.93 -11.60
N GLN A 278 -12.28 -14.80 -12.86
CA GLN A 278 -11.27 -15.68 -13.46
C GLN A 278 -9.88 -15.35 -12.90
N ASP A 279 -8.96 -16.32 -12.93
CA ASP A 279 -7.58 -16.16 -12.44
C ASP A 279 -6.87 -14.96 -13.09
N HIS A 280 -7.15 -14.68 -14.37
CA HIS A 280 -6.66 -13.50 -15.09
C HIS A 280 -7.19 -12.19 -14.48
N GLU A 281 -8.49 -12.10 -14.22
CA GLU A 281 -9.10 -10.93 -13.59
C GLU A 281 -8.59 -10.72 -12.17
N ILE A 282 -8.41 -11.81 -11.40
CA ILE A 282 -7.84 -11.77 -10.06
C ILE A 282 -6.40 -11.21 -10.10
N MET A 283 -5.58 -11.65 -11.05
CA MET A 283 -4.23 -11.10 -11.23
C MET A 283 -4.27 -9.60 -11.53
N LEU A 284 -5.13 -9.16 -12.44
CA LEU A 284 -5.28 -7.73 -12.76
C LEU A 284 -5.73 -6.91 -11.54
N LEU A 285 -6.68 -7.43 -10.75
CA LEU A 285 -7.11 -6.78 -9.51
C LEU A 285 -5.98 -6.68 -8.48
N ILE A 286 -5.18 -7.74 -8.31
CA ILE A 286 -4.02 -7.72 -7.41
C ILE A 286 -3.01 -6.65 -7.86
N LEU A 287 -2.70 -6.60 -9.16
CA LEU A 287 -1.76 -5.62 -9.72
C LEU A 287 -2.29 -4.19 -9.58
N MET A 288 -3.57 -3.97 -9.81
CA MET A 288 -4.24 -2.67 -9.61
C MET A 288 -4.13 -2.22 -8.15
N LEU A 289 -4.41 -3.10 -7.18
CA LEU A 289 -4.29 -2.79 -5.75
C LEU A 289 -2.85 -2.47 -5.36
N PHE A 290 -1.88 -3.24 -5.84
CA PHE A 290 -0.46 -2.96 -5.60
C PHE A 290 -0.06 -1.62 -6.19
N LYS A 291 -0.44 -1.34 -7.44
CA LYS A 291 -0.13 -0.07 -8.08
C LYS A 291 -0.73 1.07 -7.28
N MET A 292 -2.02 1.01 -6.97
CA MET A 292 -2.69 2.02 -6.15
C MET A 292 -2.02 2.23 -4.78
N SER A 293 -1.53 1.17 -4.13
CA SER A 293 -0.85 1.27 -2.83
C SER A 293 0.45 2.09 -2.87
N LEU A 294 0.98 2.38 -4.06
CA LEU A 294 2.14 3.25 -4.24
C LEU A 294 1.78 4.74 -4.25
N GLU A 295 0.51 5.12 -4.24
CA GLU A 295 0.08 6.51 -4.21
C GLU A 295 0.69 7.25 -3.00
N LYS A 296 1.33 8.39 -3.25
CA LYS A 296 2.04 9.17 -2.23
C LYS A 296 1.17 9.55 -1.04
N GLN A 297 -0.10 9.85 -1.28
CA GLN A 297 -1.04 10.27 -0.23
C GLN A 297 -1.54 9.09 0.62
N LEU A 298 -1.54 7.85 0.10
CA LEU A 298 -1.99 6.66 0.86
C LEU A 298 -0.99 6.18 1.93
N LYS A 299 0.26 6.64 1.90
CA LYS A 299 1.33 6.19 2.80
C LYS A 299 1.02 6.36 4.29
N GLN A 300 0.21 7.37 4.62
CA GLN A 300 -0.11 7.72 6.01
C GLN A 300 -1.25 6.85 6.56
N ILE A 301 -1.85 6.00 5.73
CA ILE A 301 -3.07 5.26 6.05
C ILE A 301 -2.72 3.77 6.19
N PRO A 302 -3.12 3.11 7.28
CA PRO A 302 -3.03 1.66 7.39
C PRO A 302 -3.88 0.98 6.30
N LEU A 303 -3.23 0.32 5.34
CA LEU A 303 -3.90 -0.37 4.23
C LEU A 303 -4.43 -1.76 4.61
N VAL A 304 -5.05 -1.90 5.79
CA VAL A 304 -5.56 -3.18 6.32
C VAL A 304 -6.65 -3.76 5.42
N ASP A 305 -7.52 -2.91 4.87
CA ASP A 305 -8.57 -3.35 3.94
C ASP A 305 -7.96 -3.90 2.62
N PHE A 306 -6.86 -3.31 2.12
CA PHE A 306 -6.14 -3.84 0.96
C PHE A 306 -5.54 -5.20 1.28
N GLN A 307 -4.90 -5.34 2.45
CA GLN A 307 -4.34 -6.61 2.90
C GLN A 307 -5.40 -7.71 2.98
N SER A 308 -6.58 -7.38 3.52
CA SER A 308 -7.72 -8.28 3.58
C SER A 308 -8.18 -8.73 2.19
N LEU A 309 -8.35 -7.77 1.26
CA LEU A 309 -8.73 -8.07 -0.12
C LEU A 309 -7.65 -8.90 -0.84
N LEU A 310 -6.37 -8.58 -0.68
CA LEU A 310 -5.26 -9.34 -1.25
C LEU A 310 -5.28 -10.80 -0.77
N ILE A 311 -5.60 -11.06 0.50
CA ILE A 311 -5.74 -12.43 1.03
C ILE A 311 -6.85 -13.18 0.29
N ASN A 312 -8.02 -12.55 0.12
CA ASN A 312 -9.15 -13.17 -0.56
C ASN A 312 -8.83 -13.44 -2.04
N LEU A 313 -8.30 -12.45 -2.75
CA LEU A 313 -7.89 -12.58 -4.14
C LEU A 313 -6.86 -13.70 -4.31
N MET A 314 -5.78 -13.68 -3.53
CA MET A 314 -4.77 -14.73 -3.57
C MET A 314 -5.36 -16.10 -3.26
N LYS A 315 -6.31 -16.23 -2.33
CA LYS A 315 -6.98 -17.49 -1.99
C LYS A 315 -7.85 -18.02 -3.14
N ASN A 316 -8.46 -17.13 -3.91
CA ASN A 316 -9.42 -17.47 -4.96
C ASN A 316 -8.76 -17.85 -6.30
N ILE A 317 -7.45 -17.66 -6.47
CA ILE A 317 -6.72 -18.17 -7.65
C ILE A 317 -6.78 -19.70 -7.66
N ARG A 318 -7.23 -20.29 -8.77
CA ARG A 318 -7.38 -21.75 -8.90
C ARG A 318 -6.02 -22.40 -9.19
N ASP A 319 -5.31 -21.90 -10.19
CA ASP A 319 -3.99 -22.43 -10.57
C ASP A 319 -2.82 -21.65 -9.94
N TRP A 320 -2.79 -21.64 -8.61
CA TRP A 320 -1.84 -20.84 -7.84
C TRP A 320 -0.37 -21.13 -8.21
N ASN A 321 0.02 -22.40 -8.38
CA ASN A 321 1.42 -22.75 -8.63
C ASN A 321 1.94 -22.24 -9.99
N THR A 322 1.08 -22.18 -10.99
CA THR A 322 1.42 -21.63 -12.31
C THR A 322 1.36 -20.10 -12.30
N LYS A 323 0.42 -19.51 -11.55
CA LYS A 323 0.20 -18.06 -11.54
C LYS A 323 1.15 -17.27 -10.63
N VAL A 324 1.73 -17.88 -9.60
CA VAL A 324 2.66 -17.18 -8.70
C VAL A 324 3.89 -16.61 -9.41
N PRO A 325 4.63 -17.38 -10.24
CA PRO A 325 5.78 -16.82 -10.95
C PRO A 325 5.40 -15.65 -11.87
N GLU A 326 4.30 -15.81 -12.61
CA GLU A 326 3.75 -14.78 -13.51
C GLU A 326 3.40 -13.51 -12.72
N LEU A 327 2.74 -13.66 -11.57
CA LEU A 327 2.38 -12.57 -10.69
C LEU A 327 3.62 -11.88 -10.09
N CYS A 328 4.64 -12.62 -9.68
CA CYS A 328 5.87 -12.04 -9.12
C CYS A 328 6.61 -11.18 -10.15
N LEU A 329 6.70 -11.66 -11.40
CA LEU A 329 7.29 -10.90 -12.51
C LEU A 329 6.47 -9.64 -12.80
N ALA A 330 5.14 -9.76 -12.81
CA ALA A 330 4.25 -8.62 -13.04
C ALA A 330 4.37 -7.55 -11.95
N ILE A 331 4.36 -7.94 -10.66
CA ILE A 331 4.52 -7.00 -9.54
C ILE A 331 5.87 -6.28 -9.59
N ASN A 332 6.93 -7.00 -9.96
CA ASN A 332 8.28 -6.46 -10.09
C ASN A 332 8.41 -5.36 -11.16
N GLU A 333 7.52 -5.33 -12.14
CA GLU A 333 7.47 -4.29 -13.18
C GLU A 333 6.60 -3.08 -12.81
N LEU A 334 5.88 -3.10 -11.68
CA LEU A 334 5.00 -1.99 -11.27
C LEU A 334 5.75 -0.72 -10.87
N SER A 335 7.01 -0.85 -10.43
CA SER A 335 7.86 0.28 -10.06
C SER A 335 9.33 0.01 -10.40
N SER A 336 10.06 1.06 -10.73
CA SER A 336 11.52 1.01 -10.87
C SER A 336 12.25 1.32 -9.56
N HIS A 337 11.56 1.88 -8.57
CA HIS A 337 12.19 2.32 -7.33
C HIS A 337 12.34 1.16 -6.33
N PRO A 338 13.56 0.86 -5.84
CA PRO A 338 13.81 -0.31 -4.97
C PRO A 338 12.94 -0.34 -3.70
N HIS A 339 12.71 0.82 -3.07
CA HIS A 339 11.91 0.91 -1.84
C HIS A 339 10.41 0.78 -2.09
N ASN A 340 9.92 1.19 -3.27
CA ASN A 340 8.53 0.93 -3.64
C ASN A 340 8.32 -0.58 -3.82
N LEU A 341 9.27 -1.28 -4.46
CA LEU A 341 9.20 -2.74 -4.60
C LEU A 341 9.24 -3.47 -3.25
N LEU A 342 10.09 -3.02 -2.32
CA LEU A 342 10.10 -3.55 -0.95
C LEU A 342 8.75 -3.33 -0.25
N TRP A 343 8.15 -2.15 -0.41
CA TRP A 343 6.82 -1.87 0.13
C TRP A 343 5.76 -2.84 -0.41
N LEU A 344 5.77 -3.16 -1.71
CA LEU A 344 4.83 -4.13 -2.29
C LEU A 344 4.97 -5.52 -1.64
N VAL A 345 6.19 -5.95 -1.32
CA VAL A 345 6.43 -7.20 -0.57
C VAL A 345 5.86 -7.10 0.84
N GLN A 346 6.13 -6.01 1.55
CA GLN A 346 5.69 -5.81 2.94
C GLN A 346 4.16 -5.67 3.06
N LEU A 347 3.51 -5.13 2.03
CA LEU A 347 2.05 -5.03 1.96
C LEU A 347 1.39 -6.40 1.96
N VAL A 348 2.02 -7.42 1.34
CA VAL A 348 1.47 -8.79 1.33
C VAL A 348 1.44 -9.38 2.75
N PRO A 349 0.30 -9.90 3.21
CA PRO A 349 0.22 -10.54 4.52
C PRO A 349 1.05 -11.82 4.66
N ASN A 350 1.85 -11.94 5.71
CA ASN A 350 2.71 -13.11 5.99
C ASN A 350 2.05 -14.22 6.84
N TRP A 351 0.84 -13.99 7.36
CA TRP A 351 0.14 -14.99 8.18
C TRP A 351 -0.56 -16.08 7.35
N THR A 352 -0.70 -15.91 6.03
CA THR A 352 -1.27 -16.92 5.12
C THR A 352 -0.19 -17.68 4.34
N SER A 353 -0.46 -18.94 3.98
CA SER A 353 0.51 -19.74 3.21
C SER A 353 0.80 -19.16 1.82
N ARG A 354 -0.23 -18.72 1.10
CA ARG A 354 -0.09 -18.08 -0.22
C ARG A 354 0.65 -16.75 -0.12
N GLY A 355 0.34 -15.92 0.88
CA GLY A 355 1.05 -14.66 1.11
C GLY A 355 2.54 -14.86 1.43
N ARG A 356 2.91 -15.85 2.25
CA ARG A 356 4.33 -16.19 2.50
C ARG A 356 5.04 -16.61 1.22
N GLN A 357 4.43 -17.49 0.44
CA GLN A 357 5.01 -17.97 -0.81
C GLN A 357 5.21 -16.82 -1.81
N LEU A 358 4.22 -15.92 -1.92
CA LEU A 358 4.33 -14.73 -2.75
C LEU A 358 5.47 -13.82 -2.28
N ARG A 359 5.57 -13.50 -0.97
CA ARG A 359 6.66 -12.67 -0.41
C ARG A 359 8.04 -13.26 -0.69
N GLN A 360 8.20 -14.57 -0.53
CA GLN A 360 9.46 -15.27 -0.76
C GLN A 360 9.85 -15.24 -2.24
N CYS A 361 8.93 -15.60 -3.14
CA CYS A 361 9.19 -15.60 -4.58
C CYS A 361 9.42 -14.18 -5.13
N LEU A 362 8.58 -13.22 -4.73
CA LEU A 362 8.67 -11.83 -5.16
C LEU A 362 9.97 -11.17 -4.68
N SER A 363 10.37 -11.42 -3.43
CA SER A 363 11.64 -10.91 -2.90
C SER A 363 12.84 -11.40 -3.72
N LEU A 364 12.84 -12.66 -4.16
CA LEU A 364 13.89 -13.18 -5.03
C LEU A 364 13.90 -12.54 -6.42
N VAL A 365 12.73 -12.34 -7.04
CA VAL A 365 12.62 -11.61 -8.32
C VAL A 365 13.24 -10.21 -8.18
N ILE A 366 12.83 -9.48 -7.14
CA ILE A 366 13.27 -8.11 -6.91
C ILE A 366 14.78 -8.08 -6.64
N ILE A 367 15.31 -8.98 -5.80
CA ILE A 367 16.75 -9.09 -5.58
C ILE A 367 17.50 -9.31 -6.90
N SER A 368 17.03 -10.23 -7.75
CA SER A 368 17.65 -10.50 -9.06
C SER A 368 17.65 -9.24 -9.93
N LYS A 369 16.52 -8.52 -10.00
CA LYS A 369 16.41 -7.25 -10.76
C LYS A 369 17.37 -6.19 -10.23
N LEU A 370 17.42 -6.01 -8.91
CA LEU A 370 18.26 -4.99 -8.27
C LEU A 370 19.77 -5.27 -8.39
N LEU A 371 20.16 -6.53 -8.57
CA LEU A 371 21.55 -6.93 -8.79
C LEU A 371 21.96 -6.99 -10.27
N ASP A 372 21.04 -6.69 -11.19
CA ASP A 372 21.15 -6.85 -12.65
C ASP A 372 21.43 -8.30 -13.08
N GLU A 373 20.95 -9.28 -12.32
CA GLU A 373 21.07 -10.70 -12.64
C GLU A 373 19.88 -11.16 -13.47
N LYS A 374 20.13 -12.09 -14.41
CA LYS A 374 19.04 -12.70 -15.16
C LYS A 374 18.16 -13.48 -14.19
N CYS A 375 16.86 -13.18 -14.20
CA CYS A 375 15.87 -13.94 -13.46
C CYS A 375 15.79 -15.34 -14.10
N GLU A 376 16.57 -16.29 -13.58
CA GLU A 376 16.40 -17.71 -13.89
C GLU A 376 15.15 -18.23 -13.17
N ASP A 377 14.46 -19.20 -13.78
CA ASP A 377 13.19 -19.77 -13.30
C ASP A 377 13.17 -19.92 -11.77
N ILE A 378 12.49 -18.99 -11.09
CA ILE A 378 12.54 -18.94 -9.63
C ILE A 378 11.87 -20.20 -9.10
N PRO A 379 12.62 -21.05 -8.39
CA PRO A 379 12.10 -22.33 -7.98
C PRO A 379 11.01 -22.12 -6.95
N ASN A 380 9.89 -22.80 -7.13
CA ASN A 380 8.75 -22.75 -6.19
C ASN A 380 9.00 -23.56 -4.89
N THR A 381 10.24 -24.00 -4.65
CA THR A 381 10.62 -24.85 -3.51
C THR A 381 11.61 -24.11 -2.62
N ASN A 382 11.25 -23.92 -1.34
CA ASN A 382 12.02 -23.13 -0.37
C ASN A 382 13.51 -23.52 -0.27
N ASN A 383 13.86 -24.79 -0.46
CA ASN A 383 15.26 -25.23 -0.37
C ASN A 383 16.13 -24.71 -1.53
N LEU A 384 15.57 -24.65 -2.74
CA LEU A 384 16.28 -24.16 -3.93
C LEU A 384 16.40 -22.63 -3.89
N GLN A 385 15.39 -21.95 -3.35
CA GLN A 385 15.37 -20.50 -3.11
C GLN A 385 16.54 -20.03 -2.23
N ILE A 386 16.85 -20.76 -1.15
CA ILE A 386 17.95 -20.40 -0.25
C ILE A 386 19.32 -20.58 -0.93
N SER A 387 19.48 -21.57 -1.81
CA SER A 387 20.71 -21.78 -2.58
C SER A 387 20.98 -20.62 -3.55
N VAL A 388 19.94 -20.15 -4.24
CA VAL A 388 20.01 -18.96 -5.11
C VAL A 388 20.34 -17.72 -4.30
N LEU A 389 19.70 -17.54 -3.15
CA LEU A 389 19.95 -16.39 -2.26
C LEU A 389 21.41 -16.31 -1.80
N HIS A 390 22.02 -17.45 -1.49
CA HIS A 390 23.44 -17.49 -1.10
C HIS A 390 24.37 -16.98 -2.21
N GLN A 391 24.04 -17.21 -3.48
CA GLN A 391 24.82 -16.66 -4.61
C GLN A 391 24.67 -15.13 -4.69
N TYR A 392 23.46 -14.62 -4.49
CA TYR A 392 23.19 -13.19 -4.51
C TYR A 392 23.85 -12.43 -3.37
N LEU A 393 23.95 -13.00 -2.16
CA LEU A 393 24.58 -12.35 -1.00
C LEU A 393 26.01 -11.88 -1.27
N VAL A 394 26.78 -12.61 -2.07
CA VAL A 394 28.16 -12.24 -2.42
C VAL A 394 28.22 -10.94 -3.20
N GLN A 395 27.16 -10.61 -3.94
CA GLN A 395 27.05 -9.41 -4.77
C GLN A 395 26.40 -8.22 -4.06
N MET A 396 25.78 -8.44 -2.91
CA MET A 396 25.13 -7.39 -2.11
C MET A 396 26.11 -6.55 -1.30
N LYS A 397 27.43 -6.78 -1.40
CA LYS A 397 28.41 -6.02 -0.62
C LYS A 397 28.32 -4.53 -1.00
N PRO A 398 28.23 -3.61 -0.03
CA PRO A 398 28.24 -2.17 -0.31
C PRO A 398 29.35 -1.74 -1.26
N SER A 399 30.57 -2.27 -1.09
CA SER A 399 31.71 -1.95 -1.95
C SER A 399 31.59 -2.50 -3.38
N ASP A 400 30.98 -3.68 -3.57
CA ASP A 400 30.78 -4.26 -4.89
C ASP A 400 29.61 -3.58 -5.62
N LEU A 401 28.55 -3.21 -4.90
CA LEU A 401 27.46 -2.37 -5.41
C LEU A 401 27.98 -0.99 -5.83
N LEU A 402 28.77 -0.33 -4.98
CA LEU A 402 29.39 0.96 -5.29
C LEU A 402 30.26 0.88 -6.55
N LYS A 403 31.09 -0.17 -6.69
CA LYS A 403 31.87 -0.40 -7.91
C LYS A 403 30.97 -0.54 -9.15
N LYS A 404 29.89 -1.32 -9.07
CA LYS A 404 28.92 -1.46 -10.18
C LYS A 404 28.30 -0.10 -10.55
N MET A 405 27.88 0.69 -9.56
CA MET A 405 27.27 2.00 -9.77
C MET A 405 28.26 3.00 -10.40
N VAL A 406 29.50 3.03 -9.93
CA VAL A 406 30.59 3.84 -10.50
C VAL A 406 30.87 3.46 -11.96
N LEU A 407 30.92 2.17 -12.27
CA LEU A 407 31.12 1.69 -13.64
C LEU A 407 29.96 2.09 -14.56
N LYS A 408 28.70 1.92 -14.11
CA LYS A 408 27.51 2.38 -14.84
C LYS A 408 27.56 3.90 -15.11
N LYS A 409 27.92 4.70 -14.10
CA LYS A 409 28.01 6.16 -14.24
C LYS A 409 29.08 6.60 -15.24
N ARG A 410 30.25 5.94 -15.24
CA ARG A 410 31.30 6.19 -16.24
C ARG A 410 30.90 5.80 -17.66
N ALA A 411 30.08 4.76 -17.82
CA ALA A 411 29.57 4.37 -19.13
C ALA A 411 28.54 5.38 -19.68
N GLU A 412 27.70 5.96 -18.82
CA GLU A 412 26.75 7.03 -19.19
C GLU A 412 27.43 8.36 -19.50
N GLN A 413 28.53 8.67 -18.81
CA GLN A 413 29.27 9.92 -18.94
C GLN A 413 30.78 9.66 -19.09
N PRO A 414 31.26 9.28 -20.29
CA PRO A 414 32.66 8.86 -20.52
C PRO A 414 33.70 9.95 -20.23
N ASN A 415 33.29 11.21 -20.34
CA ASN A 415 34.15 12.39 -20.16
C ASN A 415 33.92 13.10 -18.82
N GLY A 416 33.05 12.58 -17.95
CA GLY A 416 32.77 13.18 -16.65
C GLY A 416 33.77 12.73 -15.59
N THR A 417 34.42 13.66 -14.91
CA THR A 417 35.21 13.37 -13.72
C THR A 417 34.26 13.03 -12.56
N ILE A 418 34.46 11.89 -11.90
CA ILE A 418 33.75 11.60 -10.65
C ILE A 418 34.40 12.44 -9.55
N ASP A 419 33.76 13.54 -9.20
CA ASP A 419 34.14 14.36 -8.06
C ASP A 419 33.83 13.65 -6.73
N GLU A 420 34.48 14.07 -5.63
CA GLU A 420 34.29 13.53 -4.29
C GLU A 420 32.83 13.64 -3.83
N SER A 421 32.13 14.71 -4.24
CA SER A 421 30.70 14.90 -3.95
C SER A 421 29.81 13.83 -4.61
N LEU A 422 30.06 13.51 -5.89
CA LEU A 422 29.32 12.49 -6.63
C LEU A 422 29.65 11.08 -6.11
N HIS A 423 30.90 10.84 -5.73
CA HIS A 423 31.30 9.56 -5.14
C HIS A 423 30.58 9.32 -3.80
N LEU A 424 30.47 10.34 -2.95
CA LEU A 424 29.74 10.25 -1.69
C LEU A 424 28.24 9.97 -1.90
N GLU A 425 27.63 10.55 -2.93
CA GLU A 425 26.23 10.28 -3.29
C GLU A 425 26.02 8.83 -3.76
N LEU A 426 26.89 8.32 -4.63
CA LEU A 426 26.84 6.91 -5.06
C LEU A 426 27.06 5.95 -3.89
N GLU A 427 27.92 6.33 -2.94
CA GLU A 427 28.13 5.56 -1.71
C GLU A 427 26.85 5.51 -0.87
N LYS A 428 26.17 6.64 -0.65
CA LYS A 428 24.85 6.67 0.03
C LYS A 428 23.84 5.76 -0.67
N GLN A 429 23.74 5.83 -1.99
CA GLN A 429 22.82 5.00 -2.77
C GLN A 429 23.16 3.50 -2.67
N ALA A 430 24.45 3.13 -2.63
CA ALA A 430 24.87 1.75 -2.45
C ALA A 430 24.48 1.21 -1.06
N TYR A 431 24.63 2.01 0.00
CA TYR A 431 24.19 1.64 1.35
C TYR A 431 22.66 1.55 1.44
N TYR A 432 21.95 2.50 0.81
CA TYR A 432 20.49 2.46 0.72
C TYR A 432 19.97 1.20 0.01
N LEU A 433 20.60 0.84 -1.11
CA LEU A 433 20.26 -0.38 -1.84
C LEU A 433 20.58 -1.62 -1.01
N THR A 434 21.72 -1.64 -0.30
CA THR A 434 22.09 -2.74 0.60
C THR A 434 21.04 -2.94 1.69
N TYR A 435 20.56 -1.86 2.31
CA TYR A 435 19.50 -1.91 3.32
C TYR A 435 18.21 -2.57 2.77
N ILE A 436 17.79 -2.16 1.58
CA ILE A 436 16.60 -2.74 0.93
C ILE A 436 16.81 -4.23 0.63
N LEU A 437 17.97 -4.59 0.08
CA LEU A 437 18.32 -5.99 -0.22
C LEU A 437 18.33 -6.85 1.05
N LEU A 438 18.83 -6.33 2.18
CA LEU A 438 18.82 -7.04 3.47
C LEU A 438 17.39 -7.32 3.96
N HIS A 439 16.48 -6.35 3.82
CA HIS A 439 15.07 -6.58 4.13
C HIS A 439 14.47 -7.69 3.25
N LEU A 440 14.72 -7.66 1.93
CA LEU A 440 14.24 -8.69 1.01
C LEU A 440 14.84 -10.07 1.33
N VAL A 441 16.12 -10.14 1.72
CA VAL A 441 16.77 -11.39 2.18
C VAL A 441 16.05 -11.95 3.41
N GLY A 442 15.67 -11.08 4.35
CA GLY A 442 14.87 -11.43 5.52
C GLY A 442 13.55 -12.11 5.12
N GLU A 443 12.85 -11.54 4.16
CA GLU A 443 11.58 -12.09 3.65
C GLU A 443 11.71 -13.47 3.01
N VAL A 444 12.79 -13.70 2.23
CA VAL A 444 13.08 -15.03 1.66
C VAL A 444 13.42 -16.05 2.74
N SER A 445 14.09 -15.62 3.81
CA SER A 445 14.63 -16.49 4.86
C SER A 445 13.62 -16.84 5.95
N CYS A 446 12.54 -16.08 6.08
CA CYS A 446 11.48 -16.29 7.07
C CYS A 446 10.65 -17.56 6.74
N SER A 447 10.97 -18.68 7.38
CA SER A 447 10.18 -19.92 7.35
C SER A 447 9.70 -20.31 8.74
N HIS A 448 8.39 -20.52 8.94
CA HIS A 448 7.81 -20.90 10.24
C HIS A 448 8.14 -22.32 10.70
N SER A 449 8.73 -23.16 9.84
CA SER A 449 9.26 -24.45 10.23
C SER A 449 10.54 -24.73 9.45
N PHE A 450 11.67 -24.74 10.14
CA PHE A 450 12.94 -25.14 9.55
C PHE A 450 13.12 -26.65 9.74
N SER A 451 13.06 -27.39 8.64
CA SER A 451 13.59 -28.75 8.60
C SER A 451 15.09 -28.75 8.94
N SER A 452 15.62 -29.88 9.41
CA SER A 452 17.05 -30.00 9.74
C SER A 452 17.98 -29.65 8.56
N GLY A 453 17.55 -29.92 7.32
CA GLY A 453 18.24 -29.51 6.10
C GLY A 453 18.26 -27.99 5.87
N GLN A 454 17.16 -27.29 6.17
CA GLN A 454 17.06 -25.83 6.04
C GLN A 454 17.92 -25.09 7.07
N ARG A 455 18.02 -25.61 8.30
CA ARG A 455 18.89 -25.03 9.35
C ARG A 455 20.35 -24.93 8.91
N ARG A 456 20.85 -25.94 8.20
CA ARG A 456 22.23 -25.92 7.66
C ARG A 456 22.43 -24.81 6.63
N HIS A 457 21.47 -24.63 5.72
CA HIS A 457 21.53 -23.56 4.72
C HIS A 457 21.39 -22.18 5.35
N PHE A 458 20.59 -22.07 6.41
CA PHE A 458 20.43 -20.83 7.17
C PHE A 458 21.72 -20.40 7.89
N VAL A 459 22.42 -21.34 8.53
CA VAL A 459 23.74 -21.04 9.15
C VAL A 459 24.76 -20.58 8.10
N LEU A 460 24.76 -21.19 6.91
CA LEU A 460 25.61 -20.73 5.80
C LEU A 460 25.24 -19.33 5.33
N LEU A 461 23.94 -19.01 5.27
CA LEU A 461 23.43 -17.69 4.92
C LEU A 461 23.87 -16.62 5.94
N CYS A 462 23.76 -16.91 7.24
CA CYS A 462 24.24 -16.02 8.30
C CYS A 462 25.75 -15.78 8.19
N GLY A 463 26.53 -16.83 7.98
CA GLY A 463 27.99 -16.70 7.79
C GLY A 463 28.35 -15.88 6.54
N ALA A 464 27.59 -16.02 5.46
CA ALA A 464 27.75 -15.22 4.24
C ALA A 464 27.38 -13.76 4.47
N LEU A 465 26.28 -13.47 5.19
CA LEU A 465 25.87 -12.11 5.56
C LEU A 465 26.92 -11.41 6.42
N GLU A 466 27.44 -12.09 7.44
CA GLU A 466 28.52 -11.54 8.27
C GLU A 466 29.77 -11.25 7.44
N LYS A 467 30.21 -12.23 6.64
CA LYS A 467 31.44 -12.12 5.85
C LYS A 467 31.37 -11.08 4.74
N HIS A 468 30.22 -10.93 4.08
CA HIS A 468 30.10 -10.16 2.85
C HIS A 468 29.42 -8.81 3.04
N VAL A 469 28.51 -8.67 4.00
CA VAL A 469 27.78 -7.41 4.19
C VAL A 469 28.25 -6.72 5.46
N LYS A 470 28.20 -7.39 6.62
CA LYS A 470 28.57 -6.78 7.92
C LYS A 470 30.01 -6.29 7.94
N CYS A 471 30.97 -7.11 7.51
CA CYS A 471 32.38 -6.73 7.50
C CYS A 471 32.74 -5.63 6.49
N ASP A 472 31.86 -5.34 5.52
CA ASP A 472 32.08 -4.34 4.47
C ASP A 472 31.39 -3.00 4.76
N ILE A 473 30.47 -2.97 5.73
CA ILE A 473 29.90 -1.74 6.28
C ILE A 473 30.98 -1.07 7.15
N ARG A 474 31.51 0.06 6.68
CA ARG A 474 32.51 0.84 7.43
C ARG A 474 31.82 1.71 8.49
N GLU A 475 32.12 1.48 9.76
CA GLU A 475 31.65 2.36 10.85
C GLU A 475 32.34 3.73 10.76
N ASP A 476 31.59 4.77 10.39
CA ASP A 476 32.04 6.16 10.52
C ASP A 476 30.99 6.91 11.34
N ALA A 477 31.42 7.47 12.47
CA ALA A 477 30.56 8.17 13.43
C ALA A 477 29.87 9.42 12.84
N ARG A 478 30.25 9.85 11.64
CA ARG A 478 29.69 11.04 10.96
C ARG A 478 28.51 10.72 10.04
N LEU A 479 28.19 9.44 9.80
CA LEU A 479 27.24 8.99 8.78
C LEU A 479 26.18 8.04 9.36
N PHE A 480 25.06 8.60 9.82
CA PHE A 480 24.01 7.87 10.55
C PHE A 480 23.20 6.86 9.71
N TYR A 481 23.20 6.98 8.38
CA TYR A 481 22.58 5.97 7.50
C TYR A 481 23.29 4.61 7.57
N ARG A 482 24.55 4.57 8.02
CA ARG A 482 25.29 3.31 8.24
C ARG A 482 24.82 2.58 9.51
N THR A 483 24.13 3.26 10.42
CA THR A 483 23.63 2.68 11.69
C THR A 483 22.33 1.90 11.49
N LYS A 484 21.39 2.38 10.65
CA LYS A 484 20.15 1.63 10.29
C LYS A 484 20.40 0.35 9.46
N GLY A 485 21.58 0.20 8.87
CA GLY A 485 22.00 -1.00 8.13
C GLY A 485 22.55 -2.11 9.01
N GLN A 486 22.50 -1.97 10.34
CA GLN A 486 23.05 -2.95 11.26
C GLN A 486 22.13 -4.17 11.42
N LEU A 487 22.73 -5.37 11.38
CA LEU A 487 22.05 -6.64 11.65
C LEU A 487 21.26 -6.66 12.97
N HIS A 488 21.64 -5.85 13.96
CA HIS A 488 20.92 -5.76 15.25
C HIS A 488 19.50 -5.18 15.11
N ASP A 489 19.24 -4.36 14.09
CA ASP A 489 17.91 -3.81 13.81
C ASP A 489 17.01 -4.81 13.05
N PHE A 490 17.60 -5.89 12.51
CA PHE A 490 16.89 -6.92 11.74
C PHE A 490 16.77 -8.26 12.45
N TRP A 491 17.51 -8.46 13.55
CA TRP A 491 17.62 -9.73 14.25
C TRP A 491 17.72 -9.54 15.77
N VAL A 492 16.60 -9.77 16.45
CA VAL A 492 16.60 -10.20 17.86
C VAL A 492 16.31 -11.71 17.84
N PRO A 493 17.24 -12.57 18.27
CA PRO A 493 16.92 -13.96 18.49
C PRO A 493 15.92 -14.03 19.66
N ASP A 494 14.68 -14.41 19.38
CA ASP A 494 13.77 -14.86 20.44
C ASP A 494 14.47 -16.01 21.17
N SER A 495 14.79 -15.75 22.44
CA SER A 495 15.48 -16.68 23.33
C SER A 495 14.54 -17.75 23.87
#